data_AF-A0A813JTW1-F1
#
_entry.id   AF-A0A813JTW1-F1
#
_cell.length_a   1.000
_cell.length_b   1.000
_cell.length_c   1.000
_cell.angle_alpha   90.00
_cell.angle_beta   90.00
_cell.angle_gamma   90.00
#
_symmetry.space_group_name_H-M   'P 1'
#
loop_
_entity.id
_entity.type
_entity.pdbx_description
1 polymer ?
#
loop_
_entity_poly.entity_id
_entity_poly.type
_entity_poly.pdbx_seq_one_letter_code
_entity_poly.pdbx_strand_id
1 'polypeptide(L)'
;MTVTAPEMANGIFGGVFNLNYSGDKNRLIWHRHWLVCISCGAYAGVGCFLFAPRGLMYGFVASLFTSCCSIWADYVHIEDPQHLAHLVDRWAAFHFFFVLVCECAYVLHMPIWYLTMTLCLALALFSLSRSSRSRQSWVLLHSAWHVLPMGLLLLPGLIS
;
A
#
# COMPACT_ATOMS: atom_id res chain seq x y z
N MET A 1 -3.84 38.73 -14.72
CA MET A 1 -4.13 38.04 -13.45
C MET A 1 -4.01 36.56 -13.70
N THR A 2 -2.90 35.96 -13.30
CA THR A 2 -2.68 34.51 -13.35
C THR A 2 -3.49 33.89 -12.23
N VAL A 3 -4.52 33.13 -12.59
CA VAL A 3 -5.32 32.35 -11.65
C VAL A 3 -4.39 31.30 -11.04
N THR A 4 -3.95 31.51 -9.81
CA THR A 4 -3.31 30.46 -9.00
C THR A 4 -4.32 29.34 -8.83
N ALA A 5 -3.99 28.15 -9.34
CA ALA A 5 -4.80 26.96 -9.17
C ALA A 5 -5.18 26.82 -7.69
N PRO A 6 -6.46 26.57 -7.38
CA PRO A 6 -6.96 26.70 -6.03
C PRO A 6 -6.27 25.67 -5.13
N GLU A 7 -5.96 26.09 -3.89
CA GLU A 7 -5.54 25.27 -2.74
C GLU A 7 -6.58 24.19 -2.34
N MET A 8 -7.50 23.82 -3.24
CA MET A 8 -8.66 22.96 -3.03
C MET A 8 -8.37 21.45 -3.14
N ALA A 9 -7.11 21.03 -3.27
CA ALA A 9 -6.73 19.60 -3.29
C ALA A 9 -5.98 19.14 -2.02
N ASN A 10 -6.01 19.92 -0.94
CA ASN A 10 -5.31 19.63 0.32
C ASN A 10 -6.20 18.96 1.39
N GLY A 11 -7.31 18.33 1.00
CA GLY A 11 -8.01 17.43 1.91
C GLY A 11 -7.13 16.23 2.27
N ILE A 12 -7.40 15.59 3.42
CA ILE A 12 -6.68 14.38 3.89
C ILE A 12 -6.59 13.32 2.77
N PHE A 13 -7.60 13.22 1.89
CA PHE A 13 -7.64 12.33 0.73
C PHE A 13 -7.06 12.93 -0.56
N GLY A 14 -6.99 14.26 -0.66
CA GLY A 14 -6.40 14.94 -1.82
C GLY A 14 -4.90 14.63 -1.93
N GLY A 15 -4.16 14.63 -0.81
CA GLY A 15 -2.75 14.21 -0.80
C GLY A 15 -2.52 12.71 -1.04
N VAL A 16 -3.52 11.86 -0.79
CA VAL A 16 -3.42 10.38 -0.93
C VAL A 16 -3.42 9.96 -2.40
N PHE A 17 -4.14 10.70 -3.25
CA PHE A 17 -4.29 10.39 -4.68
C PHE A 17 -3.72 11.45 -5.61
N ASN A 18 -3.13 12.53 -5.09
CA ASN A 18 -2.52 13.57 -5.91
C ASN A 18 -1.24 13.04 -6.57
N LEU A 19 -1.33 12.79 -7.88
CA LEU A 19 -0.21 12.37 -8.74
C LEU A 19 0.91 13.43 -8.82
N ASN A 20 0.60 14.69 -8.51
CA ASN A 20 1.54 15.80 -8.55
C ASN A 20 2.09 16.17 -7.15
N TYR A 21 1.63 15.53 -6.07
CA TYR A 21 2.20 15.78 -4.75
C TYR A 21 3.44 14.91 -4.54
N SER A 22 4.58 15.49 -4.88
CA SER A 22 5.87 15.10 -4.31
C SER A 22 6.03 15.87 -3.02
N GLY A 23 5.93 15.21 -1.87
CA GLY A 23 6.22 15.87 -0.60
C GLY A 23 7.67 16.37 -0.60
N ASP A 24 7.90 17.63 -0.99
CA ASP A 24 9.25 18.22 -1.08
C ASP A 24 9.98 18.21 0.28
N LYS A 25 9.22 18.10 1.38
CA LYS A 25 9.75 17.94 2.74
C LYS A 25 10.16 16.49 3.10
N ASN A 26 9.85 15.53 2.25
CA ASN A 26 10.11 14.09 2.44
C ASN A 26 11.22 13.54 1.54
N ARG A 27 11.84 14.35 0.67
CA ARG A 27 12.90 13.91 -0.27
C ARG A 27 14.05 13.11 0.37
N LEU A 28 14.38 13.39 1.64
CA LEU A 28 15.49 12.75 2.36
C LEU A 28 15.12 11.48 3.13
N ILE A 29 13.83 11.15 3.26
CA ILE A 29 13.36 10.16 4.25
C ILE A 29 13.30 8.72 3.70
N TRP A 30 13.40 8.50 2.38
CA TRP A 30 12.71 7.34 1.81
C TRP A 30 13.58 6.19 1.26
N HIS A 31 12.91 5.03 1.31
CA HIS A 31 13.04 3.85 0.45
C HIS A 31 14.05 2.78 0.92
N ARG A 32 15.32 3.08 1.21
CA ARG A 32 16.28 2.00 1.51
C ARG A 32 16.20 1.45 2.95
N HIS A 33 15.22 0.59 3.22
CA HIS A 33 15.09 -0.10 4.49
C HIS A 33 14.63 -1.56 4.33
N TRP A 34 15.44 -2.51 4.81
CA TRP A 34 15.18 -3.95 4.69
C TRP A 34 13.81 -4.38 5.26
N LEU A 35 13.35 -3.75 6.36
CA LEU A 35 12.01 -3.99 6.92
C LEU A 35 10.88 -3.74 5.93
N VAL A 36 10.99 -2.72 5.06
CA VAL A 36 9.97 -2.41 4.06
C VAL A 36 9.88 -3.56 3.06
N CYS A 37 11.02 -4.05 2.59
CA CYS A 37 11.07 -5.17 1.64
C CYS A 37 10.53 -6.47 2.25
N ILE A 38 10.82 -6.73 3.51
CA ILE A 38 10.23 -7.87 4.24
C ILE A 38 8.73 -7.70 4.35
N SER A 39 8.22 -6.49 4.62
CA SER A 39 6.78 -6.25 4.72
C SER A 39 6.06 -6.47 3.37
N CYS A 40 6.63 -6.03 2.25
CA CYS A 40 6.13 -6.33 0.92
C CYS A 40 6.19 -7.84 0.61
N GLY A 41 7.26 -8.52 1.02
CA GLY A 41 7.41 -9.96 0.88
C GLY A 41 6.39 -10.75 1.70
N ALA A 42 6.10 -10.29 2.92
CA ALA A 42 5.06 -10.87 3.77
C ALA A 42 3.67 -10.75 3.13
N TYR A 43 3.34 -9.58 2.56
CA TYR A 43 2.12 -9.41 1.77
C TYR A 43 2.04 -10.41 0.62
N ALA A 44 3.09 -10.52 -0.19
CA ALA A 44 3.17 -11.51 -1.28
C ALA A 44 2.95 -12.94 -0.76
N GLY A 45 3.57 -13.30 0.36
CA GLY A 45 3.42 -14.61 0.99
C GLY A 45 1.97 -14.92 1.36
N VAL A 46 1.27 -13.97 1.97
CA VAL A 46 -0.15 -14.11 2.34
C VAL A 46 -1.03 -14.26 1.10
N GLY A 47 -0.89 -13.37 0.12
CA GLY A 47 -1.65 -13.48 -1.14
C GLY A 47 -1.39 -14.81 -1.86
N CYS A 48 -0.13 -15.25 -1.92
CA CYS A 48 0.22 -16.54 -2.49
C CYS A 48 -0.45 -17.71 -1.76
N PHE A 49 -0.44 -17.69 -0.44
CA PHE A 49 -1.09 -18.71 0.39
C PHE A 49 -2.62 -18.72 0.22
N LEU A 50 -3.23 -17.56 0.02
CA LEU A 50 -4.68 -17.47 -0.20
C LEU A 50 -5.10 -17.93 -1.60
N PHE A 51 -4.38 -17.51 -2.63
CA PHE A 51 -4.78 -17.74 -4.03
C PHE A 51 -4.31 -19.08 -4.61
N ALA A 52 -3.08 -19.53 -4.33
CA ALA A 52 -2.50 -20.70 -4.98
C ALA A 52 -3.27 -22.01 -4.69
N PRO A 53 -3.66 -22.33 -3.44
CA PRO A 53 -4.41 -23.55 -3.13
C PRO A 53 -5.81 -23.59 -3.77
N ARG A 54 -6.35 -22.43 -4.17
CA ARG A 54 -7.68 -22.29 -4.76
C ARG A 54 -7.65 -22.24 -6.30
N GLY A 55 -6.48 -22.42 -6.91
CA GLY A 55 -6.30 -22.35 -8.37
C GLY A 55 -6.44 -20.95 -8.96
N LEU A 56 -6.45 -19.90 -8.14
CA LEU A 56 -6.66 -18.51 -8.56
C LEU A 56 -5.34 -17.87 -9.01
N MET A 57 -4.78 -18.36 -10.10
CA MET A 57 -3.43 -17.98 -10.57
C MET A 57 -3.29 -16.48 -10.88
N TYR A 58 -4.37 -15.82 -11.34
CA TYR A 58 -4.35 -14.37 -11.56
C TYR A 58 -4.12 -13.59 -10.26
N GLY A 59 -4.77 -13.98 -9.16
CA GLY A 59 -4.58 -13.36 -7.85
C GLY A 59 -3.18 -13.61 -7.30
N PHE A 60 -2.66 -14.83 -7.46
CA PHE A 60 -1.27 -15.16 -7.11
C PHE A 60 -0.26 -14.27 -7.83
N VAL A 61 -0.36 -14.14 -9.16
CA VAL A 61 0.53 -13.31 -9.97
C VAL A 61 0.37 -11.83 -9.60
N ALA A 62 -0.87 -11.38 -9.36
CA ALA A 62 -1.16 -10.02 -8.92
C ALA A 62 -0.44 -9.67 -7.61
N SER A 63 -0.53 -10.52 -6.57
CA SER A 63 0.13 -10.27 -5.28
C SER A 63 1.66 -10.23 -5.41
N LEU A 64 2.25 -11.14 -6.17
CA LEU A 64 3.70 -11.14 -6.43
C LEU A 64 4.14 -9.89 -7.18
N PHE A 65 3.45 -9.56 -8.28
CA PHE A 65 3.81 -8.43 -9.12
C PHE A 65 3.68 -7.10 -8.37
N THR A 66 2.62 -6.91 -7.59
CA THR A 66 2.46 -5.73 -6.71
C THR A 66 3.59 -5.62 -5.71
N SER A 67 3.98 -6.74 -5.07
CA SER A 67 5.09 -6.74 -4.13
C SER A 67 6.42 -6.39 -4.80
N CYS A 68 6.72 -6.97 -5.97
CA CYS A 68 7.93 -6.64 -6.73
C CYS A 68 7.96 -5.17 -7.15
N CYS A 69 6.84 -4.61 -7.61
CA CYS A 69 6.73 -3.19 -7.98
C CYS A 69 6.92 -2.27 -6.77
N SER A 70 6.32 -2.61 -5.62
CA SER A 70 6.51 -1.87 -4.37
C SER A 70 7.98 -1.92 -3.93
N ILE A 71 8.59 -3.10 -3.88
CA ILE A 71 10.00 -3.29 -3.52
C ILE A 71 10.91 -2.48 -4.46
N TRP A 72 10.66 -2.54 -5.77
CA TRP A 72 11.44 -1.77 -6.73
C TRP A 72 11.31 -0.26 -6.49
N ALA A 73 10.09 0.24 -6.36
CA ALA A 73 9.85 1.65 -6.08
C ALA A 73 10.48 2.08 -4.76
N ASP A 74 10.47 1.18 -3.76
CA ASP A 74 11.10 1.34 -2.46
C ASP A 74 12.62 1.10 -2.45
N TYR A 75 13.25 0.63 -3.52
CA TYR A 75 14.72 0.52 -3.57
C TYR A 75 15.36 1.60 -4.41
N VAL A 76 14.63 2.16 -5.36
CA VAL A 76 15.12 3.27 -6.20
C VAL A 76 15.29 4.50 -5.32
N HIS A 77 16.49 5.08 -5.34
CA HIS A 77 16.76 6.35 -4.67
C HIS A 77 16.17 7.48 -5.53
N ILE A 78 15.04 8.04 -5.10
CA ILE A 78 14.31 9.02 -5.89
C ILE A 78 14.62 10.44 -5.40
N GLU A 79 15.49 11.12 -6.11
CA GLU A 79 15.77 12.55 -5.89
C GLU A 79 14.83 13.45 -6.71
N ASP A 80 14.29 12.91 -7.82
CA ASP A 80 13.39 13.60 -8.76
C ASP A 80 11.91 13.26 -8.49
N PRO A 81 11.06 14.26 -8.15
CA PRO A 81 9.63 14.06 -7.93
C PRO A 81 8.84 13.52 -9.14
N GLN A 82 9.35 13.66 -10.36
CA GLN A 82 8.70 13.16 -11.58
C GLN A 82 9.16 11.75 -11.97
N HIS A 83 10.02 11.13 -11.16
CA HIS A 83 10.57 9.81 -11.46
C HIS A 83 9.46 8.74 -11.53
N LEU A 84 9.56 7.85 -12.52
CA LEU A 84 8.61 6.76 -12.76
C LEU A 84 8.32 5.91 -11.51
N ALA A 85 9.29 5.77 -10.62
CA ALA A 85 9.14 5.03 -9.37
C ALA A 85 8.04 5.59 -8.45
N HIS A 86 7.79 6.90 -8.43
CA HIS A 86 6.65 7.46 -7.69
C HIS A 86 5.29 7.10 -8.31
N LEU A 87 5.23 6.98 -9.64
CA LEU A 87 4.03 6.50 -10.33
C LEU A 87 3.78 5.02 -10.00
N VAL A 88 4.84 4.20 -10.03
CA VAL A 88 4.77 2.77 -9.73
C VAL A 88 4.41 2.51 -8.26
N ASP A 89 4.95 3.26 -7.31
CA ASP A 89 4.58 3.21 -5.89
C ASP A 89 3.07 3.41 -5.69
N ARG A 90 2.51 4.46 -6.32
CA ARG A 90 1.08 4.75 -6.25
C ARG A 90 0.24 3.68 -6.94
N TRP A 91 0.64 3.24 -8.13
CA TRP A 91 -0.03 2.15 -8.83
C TRP A 91 -0.03 0.86 -8.00
N ALA A 92 1.10 0.51 -7.37
CA ALA A 92 1.22 -0.65 -6.50
C ALA A 92 0.30 -0.51 -5.27
N ALA A 93 0.19 0.68 -4.67
CA ALA A 93 -0.74 0.93 -3.58
C ALA A 93 -2.22 0.71 -4.00
N PHE A 94 -2.63 1.26 -5.16
CA PHE A 94 -3.98 1.01 -5.70
C PHE A 94 -4.24 -0.47 -5.98
N HIS A 95 -3.26 -1.13 -6.60
CA HIS A 95 -3.37 -2.55 -6.92
C HIS A 95 -3.45 -3.41 -5.67
N PHE A 96 -2.71 -3.06 -4.61
CA PHE A 96 -2.82 -3.69 -3.28
C PHE A 96 -4.26 -3.58 -2.75
N PHE A 97 -4.87 -2.38 -2.77
CA PHE A 97 -6.25 -2.22 -2.31
C PHE A 97 -7.22 -3.09 -3.11
N PHE A 98 -7.05 -3.15 -4.44
CA PHE A 98 -7.87 -3.99 -5.30
C PHE A 98 -7.73 -5.47 -4.93
N VAL A 99 -6.50 -5.96 -4.80
CA VAL A 99 -6.22 -7.36 -4.41
C VAL A 99 -6.78 -7.65 -3.03
N LEU A 100 -6.64 -6.73 -2.07
CA LEU A 100 -7.20 -6.85 -0.72
C LEU A 100 -8.73 -6.98 -0.74
N VAL A 101 -9.43 -6.20 -1.57
CA VAL A 101 -10.88 -6.37 -1.79
C VAL A 101 -11.18 -7.75 -2.36
N CYS A 102 -10.40 -8.21 -3.35
CA CYS A 102 -10.58 -9.54 -3.94
C CYS A 102 -10.40 -10.67 -2.91
N GLU A 103 -9.37 -10.60 -2.07
CA GLU A 103 -9.08 -11.55 -1.00
C GLU A 103 -10.24 -11.59 0.01
N CYS A 104 -10.66 -10.43 0.52
CA CYS A 104 -11.77 -10.33 1.47
C CYS A 104 -13.10 -10.85 0.90
N ALA A 105 -13.52 -10.33 -0.26
CA ALA A 105 -14.89 -10.52 -0.74
C ALA A 105 -15.08 -11.85 -1.48
N TYR A 106 -14.09 -12.27 -2.27
CA TYR A 106 -14.23 -13.42 -3.17
C TYR A 106 -13.47 -14.66 -2.71
N VAL A 107 -12.37 -14.51 -1.97
CA VAL A 107 -11.60 -15.65 -1.48
C VAL A 107 -12.07 -16.08 -0.10
N LEU A 108 -12.13 -15.13 0.82
CA LEU A 108 -12.45 -15.38 2.23
C LEU A 108 -13.94 -15.18 2.56
N HIS A 109 -14.73 -14.64 1.61
CA HIS A 109 -16.16 -14.38 1.77
C HIS A 109 -16.50 -13.64 3.06
N MET A 110 -15.64 -12.68 3.42
CA MET A 110 -15.77 -11.95 4.68
C MET A 110 -17.02 -11.07 4.68
N PRO A 111 -17.65 -10.89 5.85
CA PRO A 111 -18.79 -9.97 5.96
C PRO A 111 -18.37 -8.54 5.58
N ILE A 112 -19.31 -7.79 4.97
CA ILE A 112 -19.08 -6.43 4.47
C ILE A 112 -18.49 -5.50 5.54
N TRP A 113 -18.91 -5.63 6.79
CA TRP A 113 -18.39 -4.82 7.88
C TRP A 113 -16.89 -5.09 8.13
N TYR A 114 -16.46 -6.35 8.04
CA TYR A 114 -15.06 -6.75 8.26
C TYR A 114 -14.16 -6.29 7.12
N LEU A 115 -14.64 -6.45 5.88
CA LEU A 115 -14.02 -5.88 4.69
C LEU A 115 -13.85 -4.37 4.82
N THR A 116 -14.91 -3.65 5.20
CA THR A 116 -14.88 -2.19 5.39
C THR A 116 -13.85 -1.79 6.44
N MET A 117 -13.82 -2.45 7.60
CA MET A 117 -12.83 -2.15 8.64
C MET A 117 -11.39 -2.38 8.17
N THR A 118 -11.14 -3.49 7.47
CA THR A 118 -9.82 -3.85 6.94
C THR A 118 -9.35 -2.81 5.91
N LEU A 119 -10.23 -2.41 4.98
CA LEU A 119 -9.94 -1.37 3.99
C LEU A 119 -9.69 0.00 4.62
N CYS A 120 -10.53 0.40 5.59
CA CYS A 120 -10.35 1.66 6.30
C CYS A 120 -9.02 1.70 7.05
N LEU A 121 -8.63 0.61 7.72
CA LEU A 121 -7.35 0.51 8.39
C LEU A 121 -6.19 0.62 7.39
N ALA A 122 -6.26 -0.12 6.29
CA ALA A 122 -5.26 -0.08 5.24
C ALA A 122 -5.13 1.35 4.66
N LEU A 123 -6.24 2.01 4.30
CA LEU A 123 -6.26 3.39 3.81
C LEU A 123 -5.68 4.38 4.84
N ALA A 124 -6.02 4.23 6.12
CA ALA A 124 -5.50 5.07 7.18
C ALA A 124 -3.98 4.92 7.34
N LEU A 125 -3.47 3.68 7.40
CA LEU A 125 -2.03 3.41 7.52
C LEU A 125 -1.25 3.89 6.31
N PHE A 126 -1.78 3.69 5.09
CA PHE A 126 -1.20 4.24 3.87
C PHE A 126 -1.12 5.77 3.95
N SER A 127 -2.22 6.44 4.28
CA SER A 127 -2.28 7.90 4.39
C SER A 127 -1.34 8.44 5.47
N LEU A 128 -1.27 7.78 6.61
CA LEU A 128 -0.35 8.12 7.71
C LEU A 128 1.11 7.91 7.32
N SER A 129 1.42 6.85 6.58
CA SER A 129 2.77 6.64 6.03
C SER A 129 3.16 7.79 5.09
N ARG A 130 2.29 8.18 4.15
CA ARG A 130 2.55 9.28 3.20
C ARG A 130 2.74 10.64 3.88
N SER A 131 2.05 10.87 4.99
CA SER A 131 2.12 12.10 5.78
C SER A 131 3.21 12.11 6.86
N SER A 132 3.93 11.00 7.02
CA SER A 132 5.03 10.90 7.99
C SER A 132 6.15 11.86 7.66
N ARG A 133 6.62 12.58 8.69
CA ARG A 133 7.72 13.55 8.61
C ARG A 133 9.04 13.04 9.16
N SER A 134 9.07 11.82 9.68
CA SER A 134 10.27 11.16 10.19
C SER A 134 10.44 9.81 9.51
N ARG A 135 11.70 9.38 9.31
CA ARG A 135 12.02 8.08 8.73
C ARG A 135 11.50 6.92 9.57
N GLN A 136 11.63 7.00 10.90
CA GLN A 136 11.16 5.94 11.78
C GLN A 136 9.64 5.80 11.71
N SER A 137 8.89 6.91 11.79
CA SER A 137 7.42 6.89 11.66
C SER A 137 6.99 6.37 10.30
N TRP A 138 7.67 6.80 9.23
CA TRP A 138 7.39 6.31 7.88
C TRP A 138 7.59 4.79 7.76
N VAL A 139 8.76 4.27 8.16
CA VAL A 139 9.07 2.83 8.09
C VAL A 139 8.04 2.03 8.88
N LEU A 140 7.70 2.47 10.09
CA LEU A 140 6.72 1.79 10.94
C LEU A 140 5.33 1.77 10.30
N LEU A 141 4.83 2.93 9.85
CA LEU A 141 3.49 3.05 9.27
C LEU A 141 3.37 2.37 7.90
N HIS A 142 4.42 2.45 7.08
CA HIS A 142 4.49 1.74 5.80
C HIS A 142 4.54 0.23 6.00
N SER A 143 5.37 -0.26 6.94
CA SER A 143 5.41 -1.71 7.24
C SER A 143 4.09 -2.20 7.83
N ALA A 144 3.47 -1.41 8.72
CA ALA A 144 2.17 -1.71 9.30
C ALA A 144 1.06 -1.76 8.24
N TRP A 145 1.12 -0.90 7.22
CA TRP A 145 0.21 -0.89 6.08
C TRP A 145 0.20 -2.22 5.32
N HIS A 146 1.36 -2.87 5.14
CA HIS A 146 1.44 -4.18 4.48
C HIS A 146 1.04 -5.33 5.41
N VAL A 147 1.40 -5.26 6.70
CA VAL A 147 1.29 -6.39 7.62
C VAL A 147 -0.06 -6.45 8.34
N LEU A 148 -0.59 -5.34 8.85
CA LEU A 148 -1.79 -5.35 9.69
C LEU A 148 -3.05 -5.76 8.91
N PRO A 149 -3.33 -5.24 7.70
CA PRO A 149 -4.48 -5.71 6.93
C PRO A 149 -4.39 -7.21 6.61
N MET A 150 -3.20 -7.70 6.24
CA MET A 150 -2.97 -9.12 5.96
C MET A 150 -3.13 -10.00 7.21
N GLY A 151 -2.62 -9.55 8.36
CA GLY A 151 -2.80 -10.25 9.63
C GLY A 151 -4.27 -10.34 10.04
N LEU A 152 -5.06 -9.28 9.80
CA LEU A 152 -6.51 -9.30 9.97
C LEU A 152 -7.15 -10.34 9.05
N LEU A 153 -6.75 -10.43 7.78
CA LEU A 153 -7.32 -11.44 6.88
C LEU A 153 -7.16 -12.88 7.38
N LEU A 154 -6.04 -13.17 8.04
CA LEU A 154 -5.73 -14.52 8.53
C LEU A 154 -6.42 -14.85 9.86
N LEU A 155 -6.79 -13.85 10.66
CA LEU A 155 -7.38 -14.03 11.99
C LEU A 155 -8.66 -14.90 11.99
N PRO A 156 -9.66 -14.66 11.13
CA PRO A 156 -10.84 -15.52 11.06
C PRO A 156 -10.50 -16.98 10.72
N GLY A 157 -9.50 -17.20 9.85
CA GLY A 157 -9.05 -18.54 9.46
C GLY A 157 -8.27 -19.30 10.54
N LEU A 158 -7.78 -18.62 11.58
CA LEU A 158 -7.07 -19.23 12.72
C LEU A 158 -7.99 -19.58 13.89
N ILE A 159 -9.18 -19.00 13.94
CA ILE A 159 -10.17 -19.20 15.01
C ILE A 159 -11.27 -20.20 14.59
N SER A 160 -11.25 -20.61 13.31
CA SER A 160 -12.15 -21.62 12.71
C SER A 160 -11.54 -23.02 12.83
#